data_AF-A0A8I1QPL1-F1
#
_entry.id   AF-A0A8I1QPL1-F1
#
_cell.length_a   1.000
_cell.length_b   1.000
_cell.length_c   1.000
_cell.angle_alpha   90.00
_cell.angle_beta   90.00
_cell.angle_gamma   90.00
#
_symmetry.space_group_name_H-M   'P 1'
#
loop_
_entity.id
_entity.type
_entity.pdbx_description
1 polymer ?
#
loop_
_entity_poly.entity_id
_entity_poly.type
_entity_poly.pdbx_seq_one_letter_code
_entity_poly.pdbx_strand_id
1 'polypeptide(L)'
;MASIFSEAGSYFKLAYGDAYRMLRDMRLSVMVAAGATIGALIVGQVAGRLLVRTDLGQTVTQWLVALVGLYIAAPYTVALYRYVILEHIETKPEQLRADPATLTFFAWSAVLNLAATVPEMLGVLTEPNGPAPGEPIFTSYATSMLIMGAAVLVLAVLAMRIITFLPSLAVDAANAYLQRTWMMTRGRFWLIWLTAMLAGLPIVLASPVILTLTSALPNQFARLLTMFVAGVGFMVVLMLVGTSVSARLYQRLATEQAEA
;
A
#
# COMPACT_ATOMS: atom_id res chain seq x y z
N MET A 1 0.83 -28.47 3.93
CA MET A 1 1.12 -27.25 4.73
C MET A 1 2.61 -26.97 4.86
N ALA A 2 3.47 -27.94 5.18
CA ALA A 2 4.92 -27.70 5.31
C ALA A 2 5.58 -27.10 4.04
N SER A 3 5.14 -27.51 2.84
CA SER A 3 5.60 -26.93 1.56
C SER A 3 5.28 -25.43 1.45
N ILE A 4 4.05 -25.03 1.77
CA ILE A 4 3.58 -23.63 1.70
C ILE A 4 4.41 -22.71 2.61
N PHE A 5 4.76 -23.17 3.82
CA PHE A 5 5.60 -22.38 4.74
C PHE A 5 7.05 -22.27 4.25
N SER A 6 7.62 -23.36 3.72
CA SER A 6 8.97 -23.32 3.15
C SER A 6 9.06 -22.40 1.94
N GLU A 7 8.02 -22.38 1.10
CA GLU A 7 7.90 -21.48 -0.04
C GLU A 7 7.71 -20.03 0.40
N ALA A 8 6.78 -19.75 1.31
CA ALA A 8 6.58 -18.39 1.83
C ALA A 8 7.86 -17.83 2.47
N GLY A 9 8.66 -18.68 3.13
CA GLY A 9 9.96 -18.32 3.68
C GLY A 9 11.04 -18.02 2.63
N SER A 10 11.01 -18.63 1.45
CA SER A 10 11.93 -18.28 0.36
C SER A 10 11.56 -16.94 -0.27
N TYR A 11 10.26 -16.67 -0.48
CA TYR A 11 9.77 -15.36 -0.94
C TYR A 11 10.10 -14.25 0.03
N PHE A 12 10.04 -14.51 1.34
CA PHE A 12 10.47 -13.55 2.36
C PHE A 12 11.91 -13.08 2.11
N LYS A 13 12.86 -14.01 1.97
CA LYS A 13 14.28 -13.66 1.76
C LYS A 13 14.48 -12.93 0.44
N LEU A 14 13.82 -13.38 -0.63
CA LEU A 14 13.90 -12.74 -1.94
C LEU A 14 13.33 -11.33 -1.92
N ALA A 15 12.17 -11.12 -1.29
CA ALA A 15 11.53 -9.81 -1.23
C ALA A 15 12.37 -8.76 -0.49
N TYR A 16 13.01 -9.13 0.63
CA TYR A 16 13.93 -8.22 1.32
C TYR A 16 15.22 -7.99 0.54
N GLY A 17 15.73 -9.01 -0.15
CA GLY A 17 16.88 -8.87 -1.06
C GLY A 17 16.60 -7.92 -2.23
N ASP A 18 15.42 -8.04 -2.84
CA ASP A 18 14.98 -7.17 -3.92
C ASP A 18 14.68 -5.76 -3.43
N ALA A 19 14.05 -5.60 -2.26
CA ALA A 19 13.83 -4.30 -1.63
C ALA A 19 15.15 -3.56 -1.37
N TYR A 20 16.18 -4.28 -0.89
CA TYR A 20 17.51 -3.72 -0.72
C TYR A 20 18.15 -3.31 -2.05
N ARG A 21 18.02 -4.13 -3.10
CA ARG A 21 18.51 -3.80 -4.45
C ARG A 21 17.79 -2.59 -5.05
N MET A 22 16.46 -2.50 -4.93
CA MET A 22 15.71 -1.31 -5.34
C MET A 22 16.21 -0.06 -4.63
N LEU A 23 16.44 -0.14 -3.31
CA LEU A 23 16.93 1.00 -2.54
C LEU A 23 18.34 1.42 -2.98
N ARG A 24 19.20 0.45 -3.31
CA ARG A 24 20.58 0.71 -3.74
C ARG A 24 20.66 1.24 -5.17
N ASP A 25 20.02 0.56 -6.11
CA ASP A 25 20.20 0.76 -7.55
C ASP A 25 19.18 1.80 -8.08
N MET A 26 17.94 1.77 -7.58
CA MET A 26 16.86 2.67 -7.98
C MET A 26 16.55 3.77 -6.96
N ARG A 27 17.56 4.22 -6.19
CA ARG A 27 17.40 5.18 -5.08
C ARG A 27 16.55 6.41 -5.43
N LEU A 28 16.73 6.97 -6.64
CA LEU A 28 16.01 8.17 -7.07
C LEU A 28 14.53 7.87 -7.31
N SER A 29 14.22 6.73 -7.94
CA SER A 29 12.84 6.29 -8.13
C SER A 29 12.15 6.01 -6.81
N VAL A 30 12.84 5.39 -5.85
CA VAL A 30 12.33 5.16 -4.50
C VAL A 30 12.06 6.49 -3.79
N MET A 31 13.01 7.42 -3.83
CA MET A 31 12.86 8.74 -3.20
C MET A 31 11.71 9.55 -3.80
N VAL A 32 11.53 9.54 -5.12
CA VAL A 32 10.44 10.28 -5.77
C VAL A 32 9.09 9.62 -5.52
N ALA A 33 8.98 8.28 -5.62
CA ALA A 33 7.73 7.57 -5.34
C ALA A 33 7.29 7.75 -3.87
N ALA A 34 8.20 7.52 -2.93
CA ALA A 34 7.94 7.71 -1.51
C ALA A 34 7.70 9.18 -1.19
N GLY A 35 8.51 10.08 -1.72
CA GLY A 35 8.39 11.53 -1.50
C GLY A 35 7.09 12.11 -2.03
N ALA A 36 6.63 11.68 -3.21
CA ALA A 36 5.33 12.09 -3.75
C ALA A 36 4.17 11.57 -2.90
N THR A 37 4.25 10.32 -2.44
CA THR A 37 3.20 9.71 -1.60
C THR A 37 3.13 10.37 -0.22
N ILE A 38 4.27 10.51 0.46
CA ILE A 38 4.37 11.15 1.78
C ILE A 38 4.05 12.64 1.69
N GLY A 39 4.57 13.32 0.66
CA GLY A 39 4.27 14.72 0.38
C GLY A 39 2.78 14.94 0.20
N ALA A 40 2.10 14.10 -0.58
CA ALA A 40 0.65 14.17 -0.76
C ALA A 40 -0.12 13.91 0.54
N LEU A 41 0.34 12.98 1.39
CA LEU A 41 -0.27 12.75 2.71
C LEU A 41 -0.14 14.00 3.60
N ILE A 42 1.04 14.59 3.70
CA ILE A 42 1.28 15.79 4.51
C ILE A 42 0.48 16.97 3.98
N VAL A 43 0.56 17.24 2.68
CA VAL A 43 -0.16 18.34 2.02
C VAL A 43 -1.66 18.14 2.16
N GLY A 44 -2.17 16.91 2.00
CA GLY A 44 -3.59 16.60 2.15
C GLY A 44 -4.08 16.89 3.57
N GLN A 45 -3.32 16.49 4.59
CA GLN A 45 -3.66 16.75 5.99
C GLN A 45 -3.65 18.25 6.31
N VAL A 46 -2.64 18.98 5.84
CA VAL A 46 -2.51 20.42 6.07
C VAL A 46 -3.58 21.20 5.31
N ALA A 47 -3.76 20.92 4.01
CA ALA A 47 -4.73 21.57 3.15
C ALA A 47 -6.16 21.31 3.62
N GLY A 48 -6.49 20.06 3.98
CA GLY A 48 -7.79 19.70 4.53
C GLY A 48 -8.11 20.55 5.77
N ARG A 49 -7.21 20.56 6.76
CA ARG A 49 -7.43 21.30 8.02
C ARG A 49 -7.50 22.82 7.86
N LEU A 50 -6.71 23.39 6.94
CA LEU A 50 -6.63 24.84 6.76
C LEU A 50 -7.73 25.39 5.86
N LEU A 51 -8.12 24.66 4.82
CA LEU A 51 -9.05 25.14 3.78
C LEU A 51 -10.49 24.71 4.04
N VAL A 52 -10.72 23.60 4.75
CA VAL A 52 -12.05 22.99 4.86
C VAL A 52 -12.43 22.69 6.31
N ARG A 53 -13.57 23.23 6.74
CA ARG A 53 -14.06 23.11 8.12
C ARG A 53 -14.87 21.85 8.38
N THR A 54 -15.37 21.18 7.33
CA THR A 54 -16.19 19.97 7.46
C THR A 54 -15.34 18.72 7.33
N ASP A 55 -15.56 17.72 8.18
CA ASP A 55 -14.78 16.47 8.17
C ASP A 55 -14.84 15.76 6.81
N LEU A 56 -16.03 15.68 6.22
CA LEU A 56 -16.20 15.12 4.86
C LEU A 56 -15.37 15.90 3.82
N GLY A 57 -15.36 17.22 3.92
CA GLY A 57 -14.60 18.06 3.01
C GLY A 57 -13.09 17.93 3.22
N GLN A 58 -12.62 17.65 4.44
CA GLN A 58 -11.23 17.30 4.73
C GLN A 58 -10.85 15.97 4.07
N THR A 59 -11.66 14.92 4.24
CA THR A 59 -11.42 13.60 3.63
C THR A 59 -11.41 13.68 2.10
N VAL A 60 -12.35 14.41 1.48
CA VAL A 60 -12.36 14.62 0.02
C VAL A 60 -11.12 15.40 -0.44
N THR A 61 -10.69 16.42 0.30
CA THR A 61 -9.48 17.19 -0.03
C THR A 61 -8.23 16.30 0.06
N GLN A 62 -8.13 15.48 1.11
CA GLN A 62 -7.04 14.52 1.27
C GLN A 62 -6.99 13.52 0.11
N TRP A 63 -8.15 12.99 -0.29
CA TRP A 63 -8.25 12.10 -1.45
C TRP A 63 -7.80 12.77 -2.75
N LEU A 64 -8.24 14.01 -3.02
CA LEU A 64 -7.83 14.76 -4.22
C LEU A 64 -6.31 15.01 -4.25
N VAL A 65 -5.71 15.38 -3.11
CA VAL A 65 -4.25 15.57 -3.03
C VAL A 65 -3.53 14.23 -3.20
N ALA A 66 -4.06 13.14 -2.64
CA ALA A 66 -3.52 11.80 -2.83
C ALA A 66 -3.51 11.38 -4.31
N LEU A 67 -4.52 11.76 -5.10
CA LEU A 67 -4.52 11.50 -6.55
C LEU A 67 -3.35 12.19 -7.26
N VAL A 68 -3.03 13.43 -6.89
CA VAL A 68 -1.87 14.15 -7.44
C VAL A 68 -0.58 13.43 -7.07
N GLY A 69 -0.45 13.01 -5.81
CA GLY A 69 0.69 12.20 -5.35
C GLY A 69 0.83 10.89 -6.12
N LEU A 70 -0.28 10.17 -6.33
CA LEU A 70 -0.32 8.92 -7.08
C LEU A 70 0.04 9.12 -8.55
N TYR A 71 -0.42 10.21 -9.18
CA TYR A 71 -0.07 10.52 -10.56
C TYR A 71 1.44 10.75 -10.72
N ILE A 72 2.05 11.48 -9.79
CA ILE A 72 3.50 11.72 -9.78
C ILE A 72 4.26 10.43 -9.48
N ALA A 73 3.78 9.62 -8.52
CA ALA A 73 4.44 8.39 -8.09
C ALA A 73 4.32 7.24 -9.11
N ALA A 74 3.23 7.19 -9.90
CA ALA A 74 2.92 6.10 -10.82
C ALA A 74 4.09 5.64 -11.72
N PRO A 75 4.75 6.51 -12.53
CA PRO A 75 5.86 6.07 -13.39
C PRO A 75 7.04 5.49 -12.60
N TYR A 76 7.29 5.99 -11.39
CA TYR A 76 8.36 5.50 -10.53
C TYR A 76 8.01 4.15 -9.91
N THR A 77 6.76 3.98 -9.45
CA THR A 77 6.28 2.70 -8.92
C THR A 77 6.23 1.62 -10.01
N VAL A 78 5.82 1.97 -11.23
CA VAL A 78 5.87 1.05 -12.39
C VAL A 78 7.32 0.67 -12.71
N ALA A 79 8.27 1.61 -12.65
CA ALA A 79 9.68 1.30 -12.83
C ALA A 79 10.20 0.32 -11.77
N LEU A 80 9.81 0.48 -10.49
CA LEU A 80 10.16 -0.46 -9.42
C LEU A 80 9.58 -1.86 -9.66
N TYR A 81 8.33 -1.95 -10.11
CA TYR A 81 7.71 -3.23 -10.49
C TYR A 81 8.46 -3.89 -11.65
N ARG A 82 8.72 -3.15 -12.73
CA ARG A 82 9.48 -3.64 -13.89
C ARG A 82 10.88 -4.10 -13.50
N TYR A 83 11.56 -3.38 -12.61
CA TYR A 83 12.89 -3.76 -12.15
C TYR A 83 12.92 -5.12 -11.46
N VAL A 84 11.94 -5.47 -10.62
CA VAL A 84 11.91 -6.83 -10.04
C VAL A 84 11.50 -7.87 -11.06
N ILE A 85 10.52 -7.56 -11.91
CA ILE A 85 9.93 -8.54 -12.82
C ILE A 85 10.88 -8.86 -13.98
N LEU A 86 11.64 -7.88 -14.46
CA LEU A 86 12.61 -8.01 -15.55
C LEU A 86 14.03 -8.30 -15.05
N GLU A 87 14.17 -8.94 -13.88
CA GLU A 87 15.46 -9.37 -13.34
C GLU A 87 16.51 -8.25 -13.20
N HIS A 88 16.10 -7.15 -12.56
CA HIS A 88 16.95 -6.01 -12.18
C HIS A 88 17.41 -5.15 -13.36
N ILE A 89 16.66 -5.16 -14.48
CA ILE A 89 16.84 -4.22 -15.59
C ILE A 89 16.20 -2.87 -15.25
N GLU A 90 17.02 -1.83 -15.23
CA GLU A 90 16.56 -0.47 -14.95
C GLU A 90 15.72 0.10 -16.09
N THR A 91 14.47 0.44 -15.78
CA THR A 91 13.60 1.20 -16.68
C THR A 91 13.56 2.66 -16.25
N LYS A 92 13.81 3.59 -17.18
CA LYS A 92 13.83 5.03 -16.90
C LYS A 92 12.40 5.56 -16.71
N PRO A 93 12.04 6.12 -15.54
CA PRO A 93 10.69 6.62 -15.26
C PRO A 93 10.22 7.71 -16.23
N GLU A 94 11.15 8.49 -16.80
CA GLU A 94 10.83 9.57 -17.76
C GLU A 94 10.17 9.03 -19.03
N GLN A 95 10.55 7.83 -19.46
CA GLN A 95 9.97 7.17 -20.63
C GLN A 95 8.58 6.60 -20.34
N LEU A 96 8.25 6.40 -19.05
CA LEU A 96 7.01 5.79 -18.61
C LEU A 96 5.89 6.80 -18.35
N ARG A 97 6.18 8.10 -18.29
CA ARG A 97 5.19 9.13 -17.90
C ARG A 97 3.96 9.20 -18.81
N ALA A 98 4.15 8.98 -20.11
CA ALA A 98 3.07 8.97 -21.11
C ALA A 98 2.74 7.54 -21.60
N ASP A 99 3.34 6.51 -21.01
CA ASP A 99 3.09 5.12 -21.38
C ASP A 99 1.65 4.74 -20.99
N PRO A 100 0.82 4.21 -21.92
CA PRO A 100 -0.53 3.75 -21.61
C PRO A 100 -0.60 2.78 -20.42
N ALA A 101 0.45 1.96 -20.22
CA ALA A 101 0.56 1.08 -19.07
C ALA A 101 0.59 1.85 -17.74
N THR A 102 1.37 2.92 -17.67
CA THR A 102 1.47 3.77 -16.48
C THR A 102 0.19 4.54 -16.21
N LEU A 103 -0.48 5.04 -17.25
CA LEU A 103 -1.77 5.72 -17.11
C LEU A 103 -2.85 4.76 -16.61
N THR A 104 -2.84 3.53 -17.10
CA THR A 104 -3.75 2.47 -16.65
C THR A 104 -3.45 2.07 -15.20
N PHE A 105 -2.18 1.93 -14.85
CA PHE A 105 -1.73 1.70 -13.47
C PHE A 105 -2.20 2.83 -12.54
N PHE A 106 -2.04 4.08 -12.95
CA PHE A 106 -2.51 5.24 -12.21
C PHE A 106 -4.03 5.21 -12.03
N ALA A 107 -4.79 5.00 -13.10
CA ALA A 107 -6.25 4.96 -13.05
C ALA A 107 -6.76 3.89 -12.07
N TRP A 108 -6.17 2.69 -12.10
CA TRP A 108 -6.50 1.65 -11.14
C TRP A 108 -6.05 2.02 -9.72
N SER A 109 -4.86 2.58 -9.54
CA SER A 109 -4.41 3.06 -8.23
C SER A 109 -5.34 4.12 -7.64
N ALA A 110 -5.89 5.01 -8.48
CA ALA A 110 -6.89 6.00 -8.09
C ALA A 110 -8.21 5.36 -7.66
N VAL A 111 -8.71 4.37 -8.41
CA VAL A 111 -9.91 3.59 -8.03
C VAL A 111 -9.70 2.87 -6.70
N LEU A 112 -8.52 2.28 -6.49
CA LEU A 112 -8.18 1.58 -5.26
C LEU A 112 -8.04 2.53 -4.07
N ASN A 113 -7.44 3.70 -4.30
CA ASN A 113 -7.35 4.75 -3.29
C ASN A 113 -8.75 5.26 -2.90
N LEU A 114 -9.65 5.46 -3.86
CA LEU A 114 -11.04 5.79 -3.59
C LEU A 114 -11.72 4.68 -2.77
N ALA A 115 -11.60 3.42 -3.17
CA ALA A 115 -12.16 2.28 -2.45
C ALA A 115 -11.64 2.17 -1.01
N ALA A 116 -10.36 2.50 -0.78
CA ALA A 116 -9.76 2.57 0.55
C ALA A 116 -10.28 3.75 1.39
N THR A 117 -10.70 4.84 0.74
CA THR A 117 -11.20 6.06 1.40
C THR A 117 -12.70 5.98 1.71
N VAL A 118 -13.47 5.17 0.97
CA VAL A 118 -14.92 5.03 1.16
C VAL A 118 -15.32 4.66 2.60
N PRO A 119 -14.67 3.69 3.28
CA PRO A 119 -15.00 3.39 4.68
C PRO A 119 -14.82 4.58 5.62
N GLU A 120 -13.78 5.39 5.41
CA GLU A 120 -13.55 6.61 6.19
C GLU A 120 -14.65 7.65 5.93
N MET A 121 -15.02 7.86 4.66
CA MET A 121 -16.12 8.75 4.29
C MET A 121 -17.45 8.29 4.90
N LEU A 122 -17.73 6.98 4.88
CA LEU A 122 -18.93 6.42 5.49
C LEU A 122 -18.93 6.61 7.00
N GLY A 123 -17.80 6.39 7.68
CA GLY A 123 -17.66 6.61 9.12
C GLY A 123 -17.98 8.04 9.53
N VAL A 124 -17.46 9.02 8.78
CA VAL A 124 -17.75 10.46 9.01
C VAL A 124 -19.23 10.78 8.81
N LEU A 125 -19.90 10.14 7.84
CA LEU A 125 -21.32 10.36 7.58
C LEU A 125 -22.23 9.70 8.64
N THR A 126 -21.80 8.58 9.22
CA THR A 126 -22.60 7.83 10.22
C THR A 126 -22.41 8.32 11.65
N GLU A 127 -21.27 8.92 11.99
CA GLU A 127 -21.00 9.46 13.34
C GLU A 127 -20.51 10.93 13.31
N PRO A 128 -21.29 11.88 12.78
CA PRO A 128 -20.83 13.27 12.60
C PRO A 128 -20.56 14.06 13.90
N ASN A 129 -20.98 13.57 15.08
CA ASN A 129 -20.84 14.30 16.35
C ASN A 129 -20.35 13.43 17.54
N GLY A 130 -19.85 12.22 17.32
CA GLY A 130 -19.65 11.23 18.39
C GLY A 130 -20.96 10.72 19.00
N PRO A 131 -20.92 9.80 19.99
CA PRO A 131 -22.12 9.25 20.59
C PRO A 131 -22.95 10.37 21.24
N ALA A 132 -24.26 10.37 20.99
CA ALA A 132 -25.16 11.36 21.56
C ALA A 132 -25.12 11.29 23.11
N PRO A 133 -25.25 12.42 23.84
CA PRO A 133 -25.28 12.39 25.30
C PRO A 133 -26.43 11.48 25.78
N GLY A 134 -26.10 10.32 26.34
CA GLY A 134 -27.09 9.35 26.84
C GLY A 134 -27.26 8.09 25.99
N GLU A 135 -26.61 7.96 24.82
CA GLU A 135 -26.56 6.66 24.14
C GLU A 135 -25.65 5.68 24.89
N PRO A 136 -26.09 4.42 25.09
CA PRO A 136 -25.24 3.41 25.67
C PRO A 136 -24.03 3.21 24.75
N ILE A 137 -22.87 3.61 25.26
CA ILE A 137 -21.53 3.48 24.66
C ILE A 137 -21.43 2.17 23.86
N PHE A 138 -21.84 1.05 24.44
CA PHE A 138 -21.72 -0.28 23.82
C PHE A 138 -22.44 -0.50 22.47
N THR A 139 -23.54 0.18 22.14
CA THR A 139 -24.25 -0.03 20.86
C THR A 139 -23.65 0.73 19.69
N SER A 140 -23.09 1.93 19.93
CA SER A 140 -22.33 2.70 18.92
C SER A 140 -21.01 1.97 18.60
N TYR A 141 -20.24 1.56 19.63
CA TYR A 141 -18.98 0.86 19.40
C TYR A 141 -19.15 -0.50 18.70
N ALA A 142 -20.19 -1.27 19.01
CA ALA A 142 -20.43 -2.56 18.35
C ALA A 142 -20.76 -2.41 16.86
N THR A 143 -21.57 -1.42 16.50
CA THR A 143 -21.92 -1.12 15.11
C THR A 143 -20.71 -0.61 14.33
N SER A 144 -19.95 0.31 14.92
CA SER A 144 -18.72 0.85 14.32
C SER A 144 -17.61 -0.19 14.21
N MET A 145 -17.49 -1.11 15.18
CA MET A 145 -16.60 -2.28 15.09
C MET A 145 -17.02 -3.27 14.01
N LEU A 146 -18.32 -3.52 13.83
CA LEU A 146 -18.82 -4.40 12.77
C LEU A 146 -18.60 -3.79 11.38
N ILE A 147 -18.85 -2.50 11.21
CA ILE A 147 -18.59 -1.77 9.95
C ILE A 147 -17.08 -1.76 9.66
N MET A 148 -16.23 -1.44 10.64
CA MET A 148 -14.78 -1.51 10.47
C MET A 148 -14.30 -2.94 10.20
N GLY A 149 -14.82 -3.93 10.90
CA GLY A 149 -14.48 -5.34 10.70
C GLY A 149 -14.84 -5.82 9.29
N ALA A 150 -16.03 -5.48 8.82
CA ALA A 150 -16.47 -5.74 7.45
C ALA A 150 -15.59 -5.00 6.42
N ALA A 151 -15.28 -3.72 6.66
CA ALA A 151 -14.40 -2.94 5.80
C ALA A 151 -13.00 -3.54 5.72
N VAL A 152 -12.41 -3.96 6.85
CA VAL A 152 -11.11 -4.63 6.90
C VAL A 152 -11.13 -5.95 6.13
N LEU A 153 -12.19 -6.75 6.26
CA LEU A 153 -12.32 -8.01 5.52
C LEU A 153 -12.45 -7.77 4.01
N VAL A 154 -13.27 -6.79 3.60
CA VAL A 154 -13.41 -6.40 2.19
C VAL A 154 -12.08 -5.88 1.64
N LEU A 155 -11.40 -5.00 2.37
CA LEU A 155 -10.10 -4.46 1.98
C LEU A 155 -9.02 -5.55 1.95
N ALA A 156 -9.07 -6.53 2.84
CA ALA A 156 -8.14 -7.67 2.81
C ALA A 156 -8.37 -8.52 1.56
N VAL A 157 -9.62 -8.85 1.22
CA VAL A 157 -9.94 -9.57 -0.01
C VAL A 157 -9.54 -8.76 -1.24
N LEU A 158 -9.77 -7.44 -1.23
CA LEU A 158 -9.39 -6.54 -2.30
C LEU A 158 -7.86 -6.50 -2.46
N ALA A 159 -7.12 -6.29 -1.37
CA ALA A 159 -5.66 -6.26 -1.32
C ALA A 159 -5.04 -7.54 -1.91
N MET A 160 -5.63 -8.69 -1.63
CA MET A 160 -5.21 -9.99 -2.15
C MET A 160 -5.37 -10.11 -3.67
N ARG A 161 -6.34 -9.41 -4.27
CA ARG A 161 -6.51 -9.37 -5.74
C ARG A 161 -5.62 -8.31 -6.37
N ILE A 162 -5.40 -7.20 -5.67
CA ILE A 162 -4.55 -6.08 -6.09
C ILE A 162 -3.08 -6.49 -6.16
N ILE A 163 -2.62 -7.32 -5.23
CA ILE A 163 -1.21 -7.71 -5.08
C ILE A 163 -0.62 -8.37 -6.34
N THR A 164 -1.45 -8.96 -7.20
CA THR A 164 -1.02 -9.52 -8.49
C THR A 164 -1.45 -8.67 -9.69
N PHE A 165 -2.43 -7.79 -9.49
CA PHE A 165 -3.01 -6.99 -10.55
C PHE A 165 -2.17 -5.76 -10.87
N LEU A 166 -1.71 -5.02 -9.87
CA LEU A 166 -0.82 -3.87 -10.06
C LEU A 166 0.48 -4.21 -10.82
N PRO A 167 1.22 -5.29 -10.48
CA PRO A 167 2.39 -5.69 -11.26
C PRO A 167 2.03 -6.13 -12.68
N SER A 168 0.86 -6.76 -12.90
CA SER A 168 0.44 -7.11 -14.27
C SER A 168 0.18 -5.89 -15.14
N LEU A 169 -0.34 -4.80 -14.56
CA LEU A 169 -0.52 -3.53 -15.28
C LEU A 169 0.82 -2.87 -15.59
N ALA A 170 1.82 -3.05 -14.73
CA ALA A 170 3.15 -2.47 -14.91
C ALA A 170 3.91 -3.11 -16.08
N VAL A 171 3.74 -4.41 -16.33
CA VAL A 171 4.51 -5.18 -17.34
C VAL A 171 3.68 -5.53 -18.57
N ASP A 172 2.44 -5.98 -18.39
CA ASP A 172 1.59 -6.59 -19.42
C ASP A 172 0.27 -5.82 -19.61
N ALA A 173 0.31 -4.48 -19.61
CA ALA A 173 -0.92 -3.66 -19.63
C ALA A 173 -1.94 -4.03 -20.73
N ALA A 174 -1.48 -4.44 -21.91
CA ALA A 174 -2.35 -4.87 -23.02
C ALA A 174 -3.11 -6.18 -22.74
N ASN A 175 -2.58 -7.03 -21.85
CA ASN A 175 -3.14 -8.34 -21.49
C ASN A 175 -3.58 -8.41 -20.00
N ALA A 176 -3.53 -7.28 -19.29
CA ALA A 176 -3.83 -7.18 -17.87
C ALA A 176 -5.34 -7.00 -17.65
N TYR A 177 -6.07 -8.13 -17.69
CA TYR A 177 -7.50 -8.16 -17.38
C TYR A 177 -7.73 -8.60 -15.93
N LEU A 178 -8.63 -7.91 -15.22
CA LEU A 178 -9.06 -8.31 -13.86
C LEU A 178 -9.48 -9.78 -13.80
N GLN A 179 -10.19 -10.26 -14.82
CA GLN A 179 -10.63 -11.66 -14.91
C GLN A 179 -9.46 -12.64 -14.95
N ARG A 180 -8.37 -12.32 -15.64
CA ARG A 180 -7.17 -13.16 -15.69
C ARG A 180 -6.48 -13.22 -14.33
N THR A 181 -6.31 -12.08 -13.67
CA THR A 181 -5.74 -12.02 -12.32
C THR A 181 -6.63 -12.70 -11.27
N TRP A 182 -7.94 -12.71 -11.49
CA TRP A 182 -8.89 -13.45 -10.67
C TRP A 182 -8.67 -14.96 -10.76
N MET A 183 -8.42 -15.48 -11.97
CA MET A 183 -8.08 -16.87 -12.18
C MET A 183 -6.70 -17.21 -11.56
N MET A 184 -5.71 -16.32 -11.69
CA MET A 184 -4.36 -16.51 -11.11
C MET A 184 -4.38 -16.66 -9.58
N THR A 185 -5.32 -15.99 -8.92
CA THR A 185 -5.40 -15.95 -7.45
C THR A 185 -6.42 -16.93 -6.87
N ARG A 186 -7.20 -17.63 -7.72
CA ARG A 186 -8.22 -18.61 -7.29
C ARG A 186 -7.57 -19.82 -6.62
N GLY A 187 -8.03 -20.17 -5.42
CA GLY A 187 -7.51 -21.32 -4.64
C GLY A 187 -6.14 -21.10 -3.98
N ARG A 188 -5.50 -19.95 -4.20
CA ARG A 188 -4.14 -19.63 -3.71
C ARG A 188 -4.14 -18.61 -2.57
N PHE A 189 -5.30 -18.41 -1.96
CA PHE A 189 -5.53 -17.44 -0.88
C PHE A 189 -4.49 -17.57 0.24
N TRP A 190 -4.33 -18.77 0.80
CA TRP A 190 -3.42 -18.96 1.93
C TRP A 190 -1.96 -18.66 1.61
N LEU A 191 -1.52 -18.96 0.38
CA LEU A 191 -0.14 -18.69 -0.03
C LEU A 191 0.14 -17.19 -0.11
N ILE A 192 -0.75 -16.44 -0.77
CA ILE A 192 -0.60 -14.99 -0.93
C ILE A 192 -0.67 -14.31 0.45
N TRP A 193 -1.62 -14.73 1.29
CA TRP A 193 -1.86 -14.15 2.60
C TRP A 193 -0.70 -14.41 3.57
N LEU A 194 -0.23 -15.66 3.65
CA LEU A 194 0.92 -16.02 4.48
C LEU A 194 2.20 -15.32 4.02
N THR A 195 2.41 -15.19 2.71
CA THR A 195 3.58 -14.48 2.17
C THR A 195 3.55 -13.00 2.54
N ALA A 196 2.40 -12.34 2.36
CA ALA A 196 2.23 -10.94 2.74
C ALA A 196 2.40 -10.72 4.24
N MET A 197 1.81 -11.60 5.07
CA MET A 197 1.97 -11.53 6.53
C MET A 197 3.41 -11.73 6.96
N LEU A 198 4.08 -12.79 6.48
CA LEU A 198 5.46 -13.10 6.86
C LEU A 198 6.42 -11.97 6.43
N ALA A 199 6.21 -11.39 5.24
CA ALA A 199 7.00 -10.25 4.78
C ALA A 199 6.76 -8.98 5.60
N GLY A 200 5.50 -8.72 6.00
CA GLY A 200 5.14 -7.56 6.81
C GLY A 200 5.46 -7.69 8.30
N LEU A 201 5.60 -8.92 8.82
CA LEU A 201 5.75 -9.18 10.25
C LEU A 201 6.96 -8.47 10.89
N PRO A 202 8.18 -8.47 10.32
CA PRO A 202 9.30 -7.71 10.88
C PRO A 202 9.03 -6.20 10.94
N ILE A 203 8.33 -5.66 9.94
CA ILE A 203 7.96 -4.24 9.86
C ILE A 203 7.01 -3.90 11.02
N VAL A 204 5.97 -4.72 11.22
CA VAL A 204 5.01 -4.55 12.32
C VAL A 204 5.69 -4.71 13.68
N LEU A 205 6.55 -5.71 13.85
CA LEU A 205 7.28 -5.95 15.11
C LEU A 205 8.32 -4.86 15.42
N ALA A 206 8.83 -4.14 14.42
CA ALA A 206 9.72 -3.00 14.66
C ALA A 206 8.97 -1.81 15.30
N SER A 207 7.67 -1.67 15.06
CA SER A 207 6.83 -0.58 15.59
C SER A 207 6.91 -0.40 17.12
N PRO A 208 6.69 -1.43 17.97
CA PRO A 208 6.80 -1.28 19.42
C PRO A 208 8.22 -0.95 19.89
N VAL A 209 9.26 -1.44 19.19
CA VAL A 209 10.65 -1.10 19.49
C VAL A 209 10.90 0.39 19.20
N ILE A 210 10.42 0.90 18.08
CA ILE A 210 10.51 2.32 17.74
C ILE A 210 9.76 3.17 18.76
N LEU A 211 8.54 2.79 19.13
CA LEU A 211 7.72 3.52 20.10
C LEU A 211 8.39 3.57 21.48
N THR A 212 8.92 2.45 21.97
CA THR A 212 9.62 2.38 23.26
C THR A 212 10.88 3.23 23.25
N LEU A 213 11.74 3.10 22.22
CA LEU A 213 12.94 3.93 22.08
C LEU A 213 12.63 5.42 22.01
N THR A 214 11.57 5.78 21.28
CA THR A 214 11.15 7.18 21.14
C THR A 214 10.59 7.74 22.44
N SER A 215 9.83 6.94 23.21
CA SER A 215 9.28 7.36 24.51
C SER A 215 10.36 7.66 25.56
N ALA A 216 11.52 7.03 25.44
CA ALA A 216 12.65 7.21 26.35
C ALA A 216 13.39 8.55 26.14
N LEU A 217 13.15 9.26 25.02
CA LEU A 217 13.80 10.54 24.76
C LEU A 217 13.26 11.62 25.72
N PRO A 218 14.11 12.46 26.34
CA PRO A 218 13.64 13.47 27.31
C PRO A 218 12.99 14.69 26.64
N ASN A 219 13.35 15.01 25.40
CA ASN A 219 12.90 16.20 24.68
C ASN A 219 11.72 15.89 23.74
N GLN A 220 10.61 16.62 23.88
CA GLN A 220 9.42 16.50 23.03
C GLN A 220 9.72 16.73 21.54
N PHE A 221 10.60 17.67 21.20
CA PHE A 221 10.99 17.91 19.81
C PHE A 221 11.72 16.70 19.22
N ALA A 222 12.66 16.11 19.98
CA ALA A 222 13.37 14.91 19.57
C ALA A 222 12.42 13.71 19.40
N ARG A 223 11.41 13.59 20.26
CA ARG A 223 10.34 12.58 20.11
C ARG A 223 9.60 12.73 18.79
N LEU A 224 9.09 13.93 18.51
CA LEU A 224 8.32 14.21 17.30
C LEU A 224 9.15 13.98 16.03
N LEU A 225 10.39 14.46 16.01
CA LEU A 225 11.30 14.26 14.89
C LEU A 225 11.58 12.76 14.66
N THR A 226 11.84 12.00 15.74
CA THR A 226 12.11 10.57 15.64
C THR A 226 10.88 9.81 15.15
N MET A 227 9.68 10.14 15.65
CA MET A 227 8.42 9.55 15.16
C MET A 227 8.20 9.87 13.67
N PHE A 228 8.48 11.09 13.25
CA PHE A 228 8.36 11.49 11.85
C PHE A 228 9.32 10.70 10.95
N VAL A 229 10.61 10.68 11.29
CA VAL A 229 11.63 9.94 10.53
C VAL A 229 11.33 8.44 10.50
N ALA A 230 10.93 7.87 11.64
CA ALA A 230 10.56 6.46 11.71
C ALA A 230 9.30 6.15 10.90
N GLY A 231 8.30 7.03 10.90
CA GLY A 231 7.09 6.88 10.08
C GLY A 231 7.39 6.93 8.58
N VAL A 232 8.25 7.86 8.16
CA VAL A 232 8.75 7.94 6.77
C VAL A 232 9.51 6.66 6.40
N GLY A 233 10.46 6.24 7.23
CA GLY A 233 11.22 5.01 7.01
C GLY A 233 10.33 3.77 6.94
N PHE A 234 9.34 3.67 7.83
CA PHE A 234 8.34 2.60 7.84
C PHE A 234 7.56 2.55 6.52
N MET A 235 7.06 3.69 6.03
CA MET A 235 6.35 3.75 4.76
C MET A 235 7.23 3.35 3.57
N VAL A 236 8.49 3.80 3.53
CA VAL A 236 9.43 3.42 2.46
C VAL A 236 9.69 1.92 2.48
N VAL A 237 9.98 1.34 3.64
CA VAL A 237 10.22 -0.11 3.77
C VAL A 237 8.97 -0.90 3.36
N LEU A 238 7.78 -0.48 3.80
CA LEU A 238 6.53 -1.12 3.45
C LEU A 238 6.26 -1.06 1.95
N MET A 239 6.51 0.09 1.30
CA MET A 239 6.42 0.24 -0.14
C MET A 239 7.36 -0.74 -0.86
N LEU A 240 8.65 -0.77 -0.50
CA LEU A 240 9.65 -1.61 -1.17
C LEU A 240 9.37 -3.10 -1.01
N VAL A 241 9.09 -3.53 0.23
CA VAL A 241 8.77 -4.94 0.52
C VAL A 241 7.45 -5.32 -0.14
N GLY A 242 6.44 -4.45 -0.08
CA GLY A 242 5.14 -4.65 -0.71
C GLY A 242 5.26 -4.81 -2.23
N THR A 243 5.97 -3.92 -2.91
CA THR A 243 6.24 -3.99 -4.35
C THR A 243 7.01 -5.27 -4.71
N SER A 244 8.02 -5.63 -3.92
CA SER A 244 8.83 -6.83 -4.16
C SER A 244 8.03 -8.13 -4.01
N VAL A 245 7.25 -8.26 -2.93
CA VAL A 245 6.37 -9.42 -2.70
C VAL A 245 5.33 -9.51 -3.82
N SER A 246 4.71 -8.38 -4.16
CA SER A 246 3.71 -8.28 -5.22
C SER A 246 4.26 -8.72 -6.59
N ALA A 247 5.45 -8.23 -6.96
CA ALA A 247 6.13 -8.60 -8.20
C ALA A 247 6.48 -10.11 -8.25
N ARG A 248 7.06 -10.66 -7.18
CA ARG A 248 7.46 -12.07 -7.11
C ARG A 248 6.27 -13.02 -7.12
N LEU A 249 5.21 -12.68 -6.40
CA LEU A 249 3.95 -13.44 -6.46
C LEU A 249 3.38 -13.42 -7.87
N TYR A 250 3.36 -12.27 -8.54
CA TYR A 250 2.90 -12.19 -9.91
C TYR A 250 3.71 -13.06 -10.88
N GLN A 251 5.05 -12.99 -10.86
CA GLN A 251 5.93 -13.83 -11.71
C GLN A 251 5.57 -15.31 -11.58
N ARG A 252 5.46 -15.81 -10.35
CA ARG A 252 5.16 -17.22 -10.08
C ARG A 252 3.77 -17.63 -10.56
N LEU A 253 2.76 -16.82 -10.25
CA LEU A 253 1.38 -17.14 -10.62
C LEU A 253 1.18 -17.07 -12.13
N ALA A 254 1.92 -16.21 -12.82
CA ALA A 254 1.93 -16.12 -14.27
C ALA A 254 2.61 -17.34 -14.92
N THR A 255 3.75 -17.83 -14.40
CA THR A 255 4.42 -19.03 -14.93
C THR A 255 3.56 -20.28 -14.76
N GLU A 256 2.96 -20.48 -13.59
CA GLU A 256 2.11 -21.65 -13.33
C GLU A 256 0.83 -21.67 -14.17
N GLN A 257 0.36 -20.51 -14.67
CA GLN A 257 -0.75 -20.46 -15.63
C GLN A 257 -0.33 -20.75 -17.06
N ALA A 258 0.92 -20.49 -17.43
CA ALA A 258 1.42 -20.81 -18.77
C ALA A 258 1.67 -22.32 -18.94
N GLU A 259 1.90 -23.03 -17.83
CA GLU A 259 2.14 -24.48 -17.79
C GLU A 259 0.86 -25.32 -17.64
N ALA A 260 -0.29 -24.70 -17.37
CA ALA A 260 -1.59 -25.35 -17.13
C ALA A 260 -2.49 -25.30 -18.36
#